data_AF-A0A9W9YSI4-F1
#
_entry.id   AF-A0A9W9YSI4-F1
#
_cell.length_a   1.000
_cell.length_b   1.000
_cell.length_c   1.000
_cell.angle_alpha   90.00
_cell.angle_beta   90.00
_cell.angle_gamma   90.00
#
_symmetry.space_group_name_H-M   'P 1'
#
loop_
_entity.id
_entity.type
_entity.pdbx_description
1 polymer ?
#
loop_
_entity_poly.entity_id
_entity_poly.type
_entity_poly.pdbx_seq_one_letter_code
_entity_poly.pdbx_strand_id
1 'polypeptide(L)'
;MCANLLALGLMCMLVTLSSRISEEIQQGKMLTTAVRFIHLFTFGTWLGMQFWVTFVAGYKMYFTLTRHTFGHLQSQLFPVYFTVGSCLSTVALATYYLMHPVQMWNGNEKLQVSGLAVSMLATLINKLFLEPKTTALMTKRYTYEKEHGYGDDIGPIKDKAFKIDETYLKMTHEFCMVHGFTSMANILSYTGCILHLWYLSRSQALVI
;
A
#
# COMPACT_ATOMS: atom_id res chain seq x y z
N MET A 1 34.19 5.16 12.39
CA MET A 1 33.97 6.35 11.53
C MET A 1 32.50 6.54 11.17
N CYS A 2 31.76 5.51 10.71
CA CYS A 2 30.34 5.63 10.34
C CYS A 2 29.38 5.99 11.51
N ALA A 3 29.59 5.46 12.72
CA ALA A 3 28.70 5.77 13.86
C ALA A 3 28.78 7.24 14.30
N ASN A 4 29.97 7.84 14.26
CA ASN A 4 30.17 9.25 14.62
C ASN A 4 29.61 10.20 13.55
N LEU A 5 29.67 9.82 12.26
CA LEU A 5 29.06 10.59 11.18
C LEU A 5 27.52 10.50 11.21
N LEU A 6 26.97 9.32 11.53
CA LEU A 6 25.53 9.15 11.78
C LEU A 6 25.07 9.97 12.98
N ALA A 7 25.81 9.93 14.10
CA ALA A 7 25.50 10.70 15.30
C ALA A 7 25.57 12.21 15.03
N LEU A 8 26.59 12.68 14.31
CA LEU A 8 26.72 14.09 13.93
C LEU A 8 25.57 14.51 13.00
N GLY A 9 25.21 13.66 12.01
CA GLY A 9 24.09 13.92 11.11
C GLY A 9 22.74 14.00 11.85
N LEU A 10 22.51 13.10 12.80
CA LEU A 10 21.32 13.12 13.67
C LEU A 10 21.29 14.37 14.55
N MET A 11 22.41 14.74 15.16
CA MET A 11 22.52 15.94 15.99
C MET A 11 22.28 17.22 15.18
N CYS A 12 22.87 17.34 13.98
CA CYS A 12 22.64 18.47 13.08
C CYS A 12 21.17 18.55 12.64
N MET A 13 20.53 17.41 12.34
CA MET A 13 19.09 17.37 12.07
C MET A 13 18.28 17.84 13.28
N LEU A 14 18.57 17.32 14.48
CA LEU A 14 17.84 17.71 15.70
C LEU A 14 17.97 19.20 16.00
N VAL A 15 19.16 19.77 15.87
CA VAL A 15 19.41 21.21 16.10
C VAL A 15 18.66 22.06 15.08
N THR A 16 18.74 21.73 13.79
CA THR A 16 18.05 22.49 12.73
C THR A 16 16.52 22.34 12.81
N LEU A 17 16.01 21.17 13.19
CA LEU A 17 14.59 20.99 13.49
C LEU A 17 14.17 21.81 14.71
N SER A 18 14.99 21.86 15.77
CA SER A 18 14.64 22.58 17.00
C SER A 18 14.46 24.09 16.78
N SER A 19 15.33 24.71 15.97
CA SER A 19 15.21 26.14 15.66
C SER A 19 13.96 26.44 14.81
N ARG A 20 13.69 25.59 13.81
CA ARG A 20 12.48 25.69 12.96
C ARG A 20 11.18 25.50 13.75
N ILE A 21 11.16 24.54 14.68
CA ILE A 21 10.02 24.30 15.57
C ILE A 21 9.78 25.53 16.46
N SER A 22 10.86 26.12 17.01
CA SER A 22 10.74 27.35 17.81
C SER A 22 10.17 28.53 17.00
N GLU A 23 10.61 28.71 15.75
CA GLU A 23 10.07 29.72 14.83
C GLU A 23 8.56 29.50 14.56
N GLU A 24 8.14 28.26 14.28
CA GLU A 24 6.75 27.90 14.01
C GLU A 24 5.84 28.08 15.24
N ILE A 25 6.35 27.79 16.45
CA ILE A 25 5.65 28.06 17.71
C ILE A 25 5.46 29.56 17.90
N GLN A 26 6.51 30.37 17.69
CA GLN A 26 6.43 31.82 17.81
C GLN A 26 5.45 32.44 16.80
N GLN A 27 5.32 31.85 15.61
CA GLN A 27 4.37 32.29 14.58
C GLN A 27 2.95 31.74 14.77
N GLY A 28 2.70 30.87 15.75
CA GLY A 28 1.40 30.23 15.97
C GLY A 28 0.99 29.25 14.87
N LYS A 29 1.92 28.78 14.04
CA LYS A 29 1.67 27.92 12.86
C LYS A 29 1.95 26.44 13.10
N MET A 30 2.48 26.09 14.27
CA MET A 30 2.89 24.73 14.66
C MET A 30 1.83 23.65 14.34
N LEU A 31 0.54 23.91 14.62
CA LEU A 31 -0.53 22.96 14.32
C LEU A 31 -0.68 22.71 12.81
N THR A 32 -0.74 23.78 12.01
CA THR A 32 -0.85 23.69 10.54
C THR A 32 0.33 22.94 9.95
N THR A 33 1.54 23.23 10.44
CA THR A 33 2.78 22.57 10.01
C THR A 33 2.79 21.09 10.40
N ALA A 34 2.34 20.75 11.61
CA ALA A 34 2.19 19.36 12.04
C ALA A 34 1.18 18.59 11.19
N VAL A 35 0.01 19.16 10.89
CA VAL A 35 -1.02 18.53 10.04
C VAL A 35 -0.48 18.27 8.63
N ARG A 36 0.21 19.25 8.02
CA ARG A 36 0.86 19.08 6.70
C ARG A 36 1.93 18.00 6.72
N PHE A 37 2.75 17.96 7.75
CA PHE A 37 3.79 16.94 7.91
C PHE A 37 3.17 15.55 8.02
N ILE A 38 2.16 15.36 8.89
CA ILE A 38 1.46 14.08 9.06
C ILE A 38 0.81 13.65 7.74
N HIS A 39 0.18 14.59 7.01
CA HIS A 39 -0.40 14.30 5.69
C HIS A 39 0.65 13.76 4.73
N LEU A 40 1.75 14.50 4.52
CA LEU A 40 2.81 14.11 3.58
C LEU A 40 3.48 12.79 3.98
N PHE A 41 3.74 12.60 5.28
CA PHE A 41 4.36 11.39 5.79
C PHE A 41 3.48 10.17 5.55
N THR A 42 2.20 10.24 5.92
CA THR A 42 1.28 9.10 5.78
C THR A 42 0.95 8.80 4.32
N PHE A 43 0.68 9.84 3.53
CA PHE A 43 0.45 9.71 2.09
C PHE A 43 1.67 9.14 1.36
N GLY A 44 2.85 9.73 1.56
CA GLY A 44 4.08 9.32 0.90
C GLY A 44 4.50 7.90 1.26
N THR A 45 4.36 7.52 2.54
CA THR A 45 4.62 6.15 3.00
C THR A 45 3.67 5.17 2.33
N TRP A 46 2.38 5.49 2.23
CA TRP A 46 1.40 4.59 1.61
C TRP A 46 1.64 4.44 0.10
N LEU A 47 1.88 5.54 -0.61
CA LEU A 47 2.20 5.51 -2.04
C LEU A 47 3.46 4.67 -2.32
N GLY A 48 4.54 4.91 -1.56
CA GLY A 48 5.80 4.18 -1.70
C GLY A 48 5.65 2.68 -1.38
N MET A 49 4.87 2.35 -0.34
CA MET A 49 4.60 0.96 0.03
C MET A 49 3.83 0.22 -1.08
N GLN A 50 2.80 0.85 -1.66
CA GLN A 50 2.05 0.27 -2.78
C GLN A 50 2.98 0.00 -3.97
N PHE A 51 3.85 0.95 -4.32
CA PHE A 51 4.82 0.77 -5.40
C PHE A 51 5.73 -0.43 -5.13
N TRP A 52 6.38 -0.46 -3.96
CA TRP A 52 7.33 -1.49 -3.60
C TRP A 52 6.69 -2.89 -3.56
N VAL A 53 5.55 -3.04 -2.87
CA VAL A 53 4.90 -4.33 -2.69
C VAL A 53 4.39 -4.88 -4.01
N THR A 54 3.75 -4.04 -4.83
CA THR A 54 3.08 -4.47 -6.06
C THR A 54 4.09 -4.75 -7.18
N PHE A 55 5.02 -3.84 -7.43
CA PHE A 55 5.86 -3.88 -8.64
C PHE A 55 7.25 -4.47 -8.40
N VAL A 56 7.76 -4.42 -7.17
CA VAL A 56 9.12 -4.89 -6.87
C VAL A 56 9.10 -6.21 -6.11
N ALA A 57 8.54 -6.21 -4.90
CA ALA A 57 8.55 -7.37 -4.01
C ALA A 57 7.74 -8.53 -4.60
N GLY A 58 6.50 -8.29 -5.03
CA GLY A 58 5.64 -9.32 -5.63
C GLY A 58 6.29 -9.99 -6.84
N TYR A 59 6.80 -9.19 -7.77
CA TYR A 59 7.53 -9.67 -8.95
C TYR A 59 8.74 -10.52 -8.55
N LYS A 60 9.62 -9.97 -7.70
CA LYS A 60 10.85 -10.68 -7.31
C LYS A 60 10.54 -11.99 -6.60
N MET A 61 9.59 -12.00 -5.66
CA MET A 61 9.23 -13.21 -4.91
C MET A 61 8.62 -14.29 -5.81
N TYR A 62 7.76 -13.92 -6.76
CA TYR A 62 7.13 -14.89 -7.68
C TYR A 62 8.16 -15.67 -8.50
N PHE A 63 9.24 -15.02 -8.93
CA PHE A 63 10.29 -15.64 -9.76
C PHE A 63 11.43 -16.26 -8.97
N THR A 64 11.43 -16.19 -7.64
CA THR A 64 12.55 -16.69 -6.81
C THR A 64 12.15 -17.70 -5.75
N LEU A 65 10.91 -17.64 -5.26
CA LEU A 65 10.42 -18.55 -4.23
C LEU A 65 9.65 -19.70 -4.88
N THR A 66 9.66 -20.85 -4.19
CA THR A 66 8.76 -21.95 -4.52
C THR A 66 7.31 -21.48 -4.35
N ARG A 67 6.40 -22.04 -5.14
CA ARG A 67 4.99 -21.62 -5.19
C ARG A 67 4.33 -21.55 -3.82
N HIS A 68 4.50 -22.59 -2.99
CA HIS A 68 3.90 -22.63 -1.65
C HIS A 68 4.57 -21.67 -0.68
N THR A 69 5.90 -21.50 -0.76
CA THR A 69 6.63 -20.50 0.05
C THR A 69 6.18 -19.08 -0.29
N PHE A 70 6.04 -18.77 -1.58
CA PHE A 70 5.55 -17.48 -2.06
C PHE A 70 4.17 -17.16 -1.48
N GLY A 71 3.20 -18.05 -1.66
CA GLY A 71 1.85 -17.78 -1.16
C GLY A 71 1.76 -17.81 0.38
N HIS A 72 2.56 -18.63 1.06
CA HIS A 72 2.66 -18.56 2.53
C HIS A 72 3.13 -17.17 2.97
N LEU A 73 4.23 -16.66 2.40
CA LEU A 73 4.74 -15.33 2.72
C LEU A 73 3.69 -14.24 2.40
N GLN A 74 2.99 -14.35 1.27
CA GLN A 74 1.88 -13.45 0.94
C GLN A 74 0.76 -13.46 1.98
N SER A 75 0.35 -14.63 2.50
CA SER A 75 -0.69 -14.72 3.53
C SER A 75 -0.32 -14.04 4.85
N GLN A 76 0.98 -13.90 5.13
CA GLN A 76 1.45 -13.17 6.31
C GLN A 76 1.59 -11.67 6.04
N LEU A 77 2.03 -11.30 4.84
CA LEU A 77 2.31 -9.90 4.49
C LEU A 77 1.06 -9.09 4.17
N PHE A 78 0.11 -9.64 3.39
CA PHE A 78 -1.04 -8.86 2.90
C PHE A 78 -1.99 -8.37 4.01
N PRO A 79 -2.31 -9.15 5.06
CA PRO A 79 -3.11 -8.63 6.18
C PRO A 79 -2.48 -7.41 6.85
N VAL A 80 -1.15 -7.43 7.02
CA VAL A 80 -0.39 -6.31 7.60
C VAL A 80 -0.38 -5.13 6.64
N TYR A 81 -0.07 -5.37 5.35
CA TYR A 81 -0.06 -4.36 4.31
C TYR A 81 -1.39 -3.61 4.21
N PHE A 82 -2.53 -4.32 4.14
CA PHE A 82 -3.83 -3.67 4.06
C PHE A 82 -4.25 -3.01 5.37
N THR A 83 -3.80 -3.50 6.52
CA THR A 83 -4.04 -2.84 7.82
C THR A 83 -3.29 -1.52 7.92
N VAL A 84 -1.99 -1.52 7.62
CA VAL A 84 -1.17 -0.31 7.61
C VAL A 84 -1.69 0.66 6.54
N GLY A 85 -1.97 0.16 5.33
CA GLY A 85 -2.55 0.96 4.26
C GLY A 85 -3.88 1.61 4.63
N SER A 86 -4.77 0.89 5.31
CA SER A 86 -6.03 1.46 5.79
C SER A 86 -5.78 2.60 6.77
N CYS A 87 -4.87 2.41 7.73
CA CYS A 87 -4.52 3.46 8.70
C CYS A 87 -3.91 4.70 8.03
N LEU A 88 -2.91 4.50 7.18
CA LEU A 88 -2.20 5.59 6.50
C LEU A 88 -3.12 6.36 5.55
N SER A 89 -3.93 5.65 4.74
CA SER A 89 -4.86 6.30 3.81
C SER A 89 -5.99 7.04 4.53
N THR A 90 -6.50 6.52 5.65
CA THR A 90 -7.48 7.23 6.49
C THR A 90 -6.87 8.50 7.10
N VAL A 91 -5.65 8.45 7.64
CA VAL A 91 -4.99 9.64 8.19
C VAL A 91 -4.69 10.66 7.10
N ALA A 92 -4.23 10.23 5.92
CA ALA A 92 -4.01 11.10 4.78
C ALA A 92 -5.31 11.81 4.35
N LEU A 93 -6.43 11.08 4.27
CA LEU A 93 -7.74 11.65 3.96
C LEU A 93 -8.20 12.62 5.05
N ALA A 94 -8.13 12.25 6.33
CA ALA A 94 -8.55 13.09 7.44
C ALA A 94 -7.75 14.40 7.51
N THR A 95 -6.43 14.32 7.39
CA THR A 95 -5.56 15.52 7.35
C THR A 95 -5.86 16.40 6.15
N TYR A 96 -6.21 15.84 4.99
CA TYR A 96 -6.65 16.61 3.83
C TYR A 96 -7.93 17.43 4.15
N TYR A 97 -8.94 16.80 4.76
CA TYR A 97 -10.15 17.50 5.19
C TYR A 97 -9.87 18.63 6.20
N LEU A 98 -8.93 18.42 7.12
CA LEU A 98 -8.54 19.44 8.09
C LEU A 98 -7.86 20.66 7.44
N MET A 99 -7.12 20.46 6.35
CA MET A 99 -6.42 21.53 5.63
C MET A 99 -7.31 22.25 4.60
N HIS A 100 -8.36 21.59 4.10
CA HIS A 100 -9.19 22.08 2.99
C HIS A 100 -10.68 22.08 3.36
N PRO A 101 -11.22 23.22 3.85
CA PRO A 101 -12.64 23.35 4.15
C PRO A 101 -13.51 23.00 2.94
N VAL A 102 -14.53 22.16 3.14
CA VAL A 102 -15.38 21.60 2.07
C VAL A 102 -16.04 22.70 1.23
N GLN A 103 -16.33 23.86 1.83
CA GLN A 103 -16.93 25.01 1.18
C GLN A 103 -16.01 25.64 0.11
N MET A 104 -14.69 25.42 0.20
CA MET A 104 -13.70 25.97 -0.73
C MET A 104 -13.31 24.99 -1.85
N TRP A 105 -13.92 23.81 -1.90
CA TRP A 105 -13.57 22.80 -2.90
C TRP A 105 -14.01 23.19 -4.30
N ASN A 106 -13.05 23.41 -5.19
CA ASN A 106 -13.27 23.51 -6.63
C ASN A 106 -13.03 22.14 -7.31
N GLY A 107 -12.93 22.11 -8.64
CA GLY A 107 -12.72 20.87 -9.39
C GLY A 107 -11.44 20.12 -8.98
N ASN A 108 -10.36 20.84 -8.67
CA ASN A 108 -9.08 20.23 -8.30
C ASN A 108 -9.13 19.58 -6.91
N GLU A 109 -9.70 20.23 -5.89
CA GLU A 109 -9.78 19.63 -4.56
C GLU A 109 -10.74 18.44 -4.54
N LYS A 110 -11.82 18.50 -5.33
CA LYS A 110 -12.75 17.37 -5.52
C LYS A 110 -12.05 16.16 -6.12
N LEU A 111 -11.17 16.36 -7.10
CA LEU A 111 -10.41 15.27 -7.71
C LEU A 111 -9.35 14.70 -6.74
N GLN A 112 -8.62 15.57 -6.02
CA GLN A 112 -7.67 15.14 -4.98
C GLN A 112 -8.33 14.28 -3.90
N VAL A 113 -9.40 14.79 -3.28
CA VAL A 113 -10.09 14.06 -2.21
C VAL A 113 -10.74 12.79 -2.73
N SER A 114 -11.22 12.77 -3.98
CA SER A 114 -11.75 11.54 -4.59
C SER A 114 -10.67 10.47 -4.75
N GLY A 115 -9.44 10.85 -5.15
CA GLY A 115 -8.32 9.93 -5.26
C GLY A 115 -7.93 9.32 -3.90
N LEU A 116 -7.86 10.14 -2.86
CA LEU A 116 -7.61 9.69 -1.48
C LEU A 116 -8.74 8.78 -0.96
N ALA A 117 -10.00 9.16 -1.20
CA ALA A 117 -11.16 8.38 -0.77
C ALA A 117 -11.22 7.02 -1.47
N VAL A 118 -10.98 6.98 -2.79
CA VAL A 118 -10.90 5.73 -3.56
C VAL A 118 -9.77 4.85 -3.04
N SER A 119 -8.60 5.42 -2.73
CA SER A 119 -7.50 4.67 -2.12
C SER A 119 -7.88 4.05 -0.79
N MET A 120 -8.46 4.83 0.12
CA MET A 120 -8.89 4.34 1.43
C MET A 120 -9.96 3.25 1.31
N LEU A 121 -11.01 3.49 0.50
CA LEU A 121 -12.12 2.54 0.35
C LEU A 121 -11.68 1.24 -0.30
N ALA A 122 -10.89 1.31 -1.38
CA ALA A 122 -10.39 0.10 -2.05
C ALA A 122 -9.46 -0.71 -1.12
N THR A 123 -8.65 -0.03 -0.32
CA THR A 123 -7.78 -0.67 0.68
C THR A 123 -8.59 -1.34 1.80
N LEU A 124 -9.65 -0.68 2.29
CA LEU A 124 -10.56 -1.25 3.29
C LEU A 124 -11.35 -2.45 2.74
N ILE A 125 -11.84 -2.37 1.50
CA ILE A 125 -12.52 -3.50 0.83
C ILE A 125 -11.57 -4.70 0.73
N ASN A 126 -10.32 -4.46 0.36
CA ASN A 126 -9.30 -5.48 0.36
C ASN A 126 -9.09 -6.09 1.75
N LYS A 127 -8.85 -5.24 2.76
CA LYS A 127 -8.61 -5.67 4.15
C LYS A 127 -9.76 -6.52 4.71
N LEU A 128 -11.00 -6.07 4.53
CA LEU A 128 -12.16 -6.60 5.24
C LEU A 128 -12.82 -7.78 4.52
N PHE A 129 -12.71 -7.83 3.18
CA PHE A 129 -13.48 -8.79 2.39
C PHE A 129 -12.63 -9.62 1.42
N LEU A 130 -11.78 -8.99 0.62
CA LEU A 130 -11.13 -9.68 -0.51
C LEU A 130 -9.87 -10.44 -0.09
N GLU A 131 -9.03 -9.87 0.77
CA GLU A 131 -7.79 -10.51 1.21
C GLU A 131 -8.06 -11.78 2.03
N PRO A 132 -8.92 -11.77 3.08
CA PRO A 132 -9.16 -12.98 3.87
C PRO A 132 -9.70 -14.13 3.02
N LYS A 133 -10.58 -13.81 2.05
CA LYS A 133 -11.13 -14.78 1.10
C LYS A 133 -10.07 -15.32 0.14
N THR A 134 -9.19 -14.44 -0.37
CA THR A 134 -8.08 -14.84 -1.25
C THR A 134 -7.14 -15.80 -0.53
N THR A 135 -6.76 -15.49 0.70
CA THR A 135 -5.87 -16.33 1.52
C THR A 135 -6.50 -17.69 1.85
N ALA A 136 -7.80 -17.73 2.16
CA ALA A 136 -8.51 -18.99 2.39
C ALA A 136 -8.55 -19.88 1.13
N LEU A 137 -8.89 -19.32 -0.04
CA LEU A 137 -8.93 -20.05 -1.31
C LEU A 137 -7.55 -20.54 -1.74
N MET A 138 -6.51 -19.72 -1.52
CA MET A 138 -5.12 -20.11 -1.76
C MET A 138 -4.71 -21.30 -0.91
N THR A 139 -5.00 -21.26 0.40
CA THR A 139 -4.68 -22.35 1.34
C THR A 139 -5.39 -23.64 0.97
N LYS A 140 -6.67 -23.56 0.60
CA LYS A 140 -7.45 -24.72 0.13
C LYS A 140 -6.82 -25.34 -1.12
N ARG A 141 -6.48 -24.51 -2.12
CA ARG A 141 -5.82 -24.97 -3.34
C ARG A 141 -4.46 -25.60 -3.05
N TYR A 142 -3.64 -24.99 -2.19
CA TYR A 142 -2.30 -25.51 -1.87
C TYR A 142 -2.33 -26.81 -1.08
N THR A 143 -3.33 -27.01 -0.23
CA THR A 143 -3.55 -28.29 0.45
C THR A 143 -3.76 -29.40 -0.60
N TYR A 144 -4.65 -29.17 -1.56
CA TYR A 144 -4.88 -30.11 -2.67
C TYR A 144 -3.62 -30.33 -3.53
N GLU A 145 -2.89 -29.27 -3.88
CA GLU A 145 -1.62 -29.38 -4.61
C GLU A 145 -0.61 -30.25 -3.84
N LYS A 146 -0.49 -30.06 -2.52
CA LYS A 146 0.45 -30.80 -1.66
C LYS A 146 0.10 -32.27 -1.52
N GLU A 147 -1.19 -32.62 -1.39
CA GLU A 147 -1.67 -34.00 -1.35
C GLU A 147 -1.32 -34.78 -2.64
N HIS A 148 -1.14 -34.06 -3.75
CA HIS A 148 -0.76 -34.62 -5.05
C HIS A 148 0.74 -34.47 -5.37
N GLY A 149 1.55 -34.01 -4.41
CA GLY A 149 3.01 -33.89 -4.56
C GLY A 149 3.51 -32.66 -5.32
N TYR A 150 2.71 -31.59 -5.42
CA TYR A 150 3.10 -30.32 -6.03
C TYR A 150 3.31 -29.21 -4.99
N GLY A 151 4.08 -28.18 -5.35
CA GLY A 151 4.23 -26.95 -4.54
C GLY A 151 5.65 -26.42 -4.41
N ASP A 152 6.64 -27.29 -4.61
CA ASP A 152 8.06 -27.00 -4.40
C ASP A 152 8.76 -26.40 -5.62
N ASP A 153 8.10 -26.39 -6.78
CA ASP A 153 8.59 -25.71 -7.97
C ASP A 153 8.44 -24.19 -7.87
N ILE A 154 9.38 -23.48 -8.50
CA ILE A 154 9.24 -22.05 -8.77
C ILE A 154 8.28 -21.86 -9.94
N GLY A 155 7.29 -20.98 -9.75
CA GLY A 155 6.32 -20.61 -10.77
C GLY A 155 5.09 -21.54 -10.86
N PRO A 156 4.46 -21.66 -12.04
CA PRO A 156 3.27 -22.48 -12.22
C PRO A 156 3.60 -23.98 -12.29
N ILE A 157 2.63 -24.82 -11.90
CA ILE A 157 2.72 -26.28 -12.07
C ILE A 157 2.93 -26.60 -13.55
N LYS A 158 3.91 -27.46 -13.86
CA LYS A 158 4.30 -27.85 -15.23
C LYS A 158 3.51 -29.05 -15.75
N ASP A 159 2.98 -29.87 -14.85
CA ASP A 159 2.19 -31.05 -15.18
C ASP A 159 0.89 -30.65 -15.89
N LYS A 160 0.74 -31.10 -17.14
CA LYS A 160 -0.43 -30.79 -17.97
C LYS A 160 -1.67 -31.59 -17.56
N ALA A 161 -1.50 -32.82 -17.08
CA ALA A 161 -2.61 -33.67 -16.66
C ALA A 161 -3.24 -33.12 -15.38
N PHE A 162 -2.42 -32.70 -14.41
CA PHE A 162 -2.93 -32.08 -13.19
C PHE A 162 -3.62 -30.73 -13.46
N LYS A 163 -3.14 -29.95 -14.42
CA LYS A 163 -3.76 -28.67 -14.77
C LYS A 163 -5.15 -28.78 -15.38
N ILE A 164 -5.54 -29.95 -15.90
CA ILE A 164 -6.89 -30.21 -16.44
C ILE A 164 -7.78 -30.98 -15.47
N ASP A 165 -7.27 -31.34 -14.29
CA ASP A 165 -8.07 -31.92 -13.21
C ASP A 165 -9.21 -30.94 -12.84
N GLU A 166 -10.45 -31.43 -12.86
CA GLU A 166 -11.64 -30.59 -12.68
C GLU A 166 -11.66 -29.91 -11.31
N THR A 167 -11.24 -30.64 -10.28
CA THR A 167 -11.19 -30.13 -8.90
C THR A 167 -10.16 -29.00 -8.79
N TYR A 168 -8.95 -29.21 -9.29
CA TYR A 168 -7.90 -28.20 -9.31
C TYR A 168 -8.28 -26.96 -10.13
N LEU A 169 -8.88 -27.16 -11.30
CA LEU A 169 -9.34 -26.07 -12.17
C LEU A 169 -10.38 -25.20 -11.47
N LYS A 170 -11.37 -25.82 -10.82
CA LYS A 170 -12.40 -25.09 -10.08
C LYS A 170 -11.80 -24.26 -8.95
N MET A 171 -10.92 -24.85 -8.14
CA MET A 171 -10.23 -24.12 -7.06
C MET A 171 -9.36 -22.98 -7.60
N THR A 172 -8.67 -23.22 -8.72
CA THR A 172 -7.83 -22.21 -9.36
C THR A 172 -8.65 -21.05 -9.90
N HIS A 173 -9.80 -21.33 -10.53
CA HIS A 173 -10.71 -20.31 -11.03
C HIS A 173 -11.26 -19.44 -9.89
N GLU A 174 -11.77 -20.06 -8.82
CA GLU A 174 -12.27 -19.34 -7.64
C GLU A 174 -11.18 -18.44 -7.03
N PHE A 175 -9.97 -18.97 -6.84
CA PHE A 175 -8.83 -18.18 -6.36
C PHE A 175 -8.51 -17.02 -7.31
N CYS A 176 -8.33 -17.29 -8.61
CA CYS A 176 -7.92 -16.28 -9.59
C CYS A 176 -8.93 -15.14 -9.71
N MET A 177 -10.23 -15.44 -9.62
CA MET A 177 -11.27 -14.41 -9.60
C MET A 177 -11.09 -13.45 -8.41
N VAL A 178 -11.05 -13.98 -7.19
CA VAL A 178 -10.98 -13.14 -5.97
C VAL A 178 -9.63 -12.43 -5.88
N HIS A 179 -8.53 -13.11 -6.24
CA HIS A 179 -7.20 -12.50 -6.32
C HIS A 179 -7.14 -11.38 -7.37
N GLY A 180 -7.80 -11.56 -8.51
CA GLY A 180 -7.93 -10.54 -9.55
C GLY A 180 -8.65 -9.30 -9.04
N PHE A 181 -9.78 -9.46 -8.35
CA PHE A 181 -10.48 -8.33 -7.71
C PHE A 181 -9.62 -7.63 -6.65
N THR A 182 -8.87 -8.40 -5.85
CA THR A 182 -7.94 -7.85 -4.85
C THR A 182 -6.88 -6.96 -5.50
N SER A 183 -6.28 -7.47 -6.58
CA SER A 183 -5.25 -6.77 -7.36
C SER A 183 -5.80 -5.52 -8.03
N MET A 184 -7.00 -5.61 -8.63
CA MET A 184 -7.66 -4.45 -9.24
C MET A 184 -7.96 -3.36 -8.22
N ALA A 185 -8.50 -3.71 -7.05
CA ALA A 185 -8.73 -2.75 -5.97
C ALA A 185 -7.43 -2.08 -5.50
N ASN A 186 -6.33 -2.84 -5.42
CA ASN A 186 -5.02 -2.29 -5.06
C ASN A 186 -4.47 -1.33 -6.14
N ILE A 187 -4.61 -1.65 -7.43
CA ILE A 187 -4.23 -0.75 -8.54
C ILE A 187 -5.13 0.50 -8.58
N LEU A 188 -6.43 0.35 -8.29
CA LEU A 188 -7.36 1.48 -8.19
C LEU A 188 -6.89 2.43 -7.08
N SER A 189 -6.52 1.88 -5.92
CA SER A 189 -5.98 2.64 -4.81
C SER A 189 -4.71 3.40 -5.21
N TYR A 190 -3.76 2.71 -5.85
CA TYR A 190 -2.52 3.32 -6.29
C TYR A 190 -2.77 4.45 -7.30
N THR A 191 -3.68 4.24 -8.24
CA THR A 191 -4.09 5.25 -9.21
C THR A 191 -4.72 6.47 -8.54
N GLY A 192 -5.56 6.27 -7.51
CA GLY A 192 -6.10 7.35 -6.70
C GLY A 192 -5.01 8.16 -5.98
N CYS A 193 -3.97 7.50 -5.47
CA CYS A 193 -2.82 8.19 -4.89
C CYS A 193 -2.00 8.96 -5.94
N ILE A 194 -1.82 8.42 -7.14
CA ILE A 194 -1.13 9.13 -8.25
C ILE A 194 -1.92 10.37 -8.68
N LEU A 195 -3.26 10.27 -8.76
CA LEU A 195 -4.12 11.42 -9.03
C LEU A 195 -3.92 12.51 -7.97
N HIS A 196 -3.95 12.13 -6.69
CA HIS A 196 -3.68 13.06 -5.58
C HIS A 196 -2.29 13.71 -5.70
N LEU A 197 -1.24 12.90 -5.96
CA LEU A 197 0.13 13.39 -6.15
C LEU A 197 0.24 14.40 -7.28
N TRP A 198 -0.41 14.14 -8.41
CA TRP A 198 -0.39 15.02 -9.58
C TRP A 198 -0.90 16.42 -9.21
N TYR A 199 -2.05 16.51 -8.55
CA TYR A 199 -2.60 17.80 -8.13
C TYR A 199 -1.81 18.44 -6.99
N LEU A 200 -1.29 17.65 -6.05
CA LEU A 200 -0.40 18.12 -5.00
C LEU A 200 0.84 18.80 -5.61
N SER A 201 1.41 18.23 -6.68
CA SER A 201 2.57 18.79 -7.39
C SER A 201 2.30 20.11 -8.12
N ARG A 202 1.05 20.35 -8.50
CA ARG A 202 0.63 21.60 -9.14
C ARG A 202 0.30 22.70 -8.13
N SER A 203 0.12 22.35 -6.86
CA SER A 203 -0.06 23.35 -5.80
C SER A 203 1.25 24.09 -5.55
N GLN A 204 1.18 25.36 -5.13
CA GLN A 204 2.35 26.21 -4.88
C GLN A 204 3.35 25.66 -3.84
N ALA A 205 3.07 24.51 -3.21
CA ALA A 205 3.93 23.85 -2.24
C ALA A 205 5.25 23.29 -2.83
N LEU A 206 5.35 23.12 -4.15
CA LEU A 206 6.55 22.56 -4.82
C LEU A 206 7.15 23.48 -5.90
N VAL A 207 6.76 24.75 -5.96
CA VAL A 207 7.46 25.74 -6.79
C VAL A 207 8.77 26.08 -6.08
N ILE A 208 9.85 25.45 -6.52
CA ILE A 208 11.25 25.76 -6.16
C ILE A 208 11.68 27.01 -6.93
#